data_AF-N9V3E2-F1
#
_entry.id   AF-N9V3E2-F1
#
_cell.length_a   1.000
_cell.length_b   1.000
_cell.length_c   1.000
_cell.angle_alpha   90.00
_cell.angle_beta   90.00
_cell.angle_gamma   90.00
#
_symmetry.space_group_name_H-M   'P 1'
#
loop_
_entity.id
_entity.type
_entity.pdbx_description
1 polymer ?
#
loop_
_entity_poly.entity_id
_entity_poly.type
_entity_poly.pdbx_seq_one_letter_code
_entity_poly.pdbx_strand_id
1 'polypeptide(L)'
;MTDQSLLLTEKDLIVNGKYDLSILQNHFSHGGVLDPNTVVNLITKVIFLLNAEPNLIQIESESLIFGDIHGNYFNFINILNDPQWEKYPHVKIFLGDYVDRGKWSTETIITLLCLKYNNPDSVVLLRGNHESSSMTHVFGFETECLWKYNRNVYTEFINLFNYLPLCVLLLQPIGTFFLCHGGISPSLRYLSQILRINRFKEPPEDGLFCDLLWSDPLQYDVYEDRYEQGLIDEDWYETTFIDNDARGCSYFYGYEAVVQFLESNEIRAIIRAHECVDGVQQHDFEHEDGSPLVFTVFSSPGYDGENRGGVLFVGNDGMKVKLYNNIEPEFKSPIYIDAFKLSMPYLFDKLQTACDQLMILMFNLLDGDIEEDLKEYSNGSNESITHPIVLNKEEDSEEFQEPEQGVVDPLDQLYKDINEESQLSSSQSNKDENDLYNQEESESSDDEFRKQLSLLQKRQPTVKSTNNPNEKKNNIISIAPPKESAINKSVDQMSINHLAVASLPNSNIILGSSNEKNKLFLSLTTPEKKKGFFRYKFNKRNESVPLSLSQLRDEWNKLLQKESKDFNDSKDSINSSKSSSLGGFLSKERFF
;
A
#
# COMPACT_ATOMS: atom_id res chain seq x y z
N MET A 1 30.36 -16.82 17.26
CA MET A 1 30.48 -15.88 18.40
C MET A 1 29.30 -14.95 18.31
N THR A 2 28.29 -15.16 19.15
CA THR A 2 27.08 -14.32 19.21
C THR A 2 27.40 -13.05 19.98
N ASP A 3 27.65 -11.97 19.25
CA ASP A 3 28.03 -10.69 19.82
C ASP A 3 26.78 -10.03 20.44
N GLN A 4 26.65 -10.14 21.76
CA GLN A 4 25.61 -9.47 22.54
C GLN A 4 25.78 -7.92 22.55
N SER A 5 26.74 -7.36 21.81
CA SER A 5 27.02 -5.92 21.73
C SER A 5 26.24 -5.14 20.66
N LEU A 6 25.41 -5.81 19.84
CA LEU A 6 24.65 -5.19 18.74
C LEU A 6 23.15 -5.01 19.01
N LEU A 7 22.63 -5.54 20.13
CA LEU A 7 21.20 -5.44 20.46
C LEU A 7 20.94 -4.18 21.29
N LEU A 8 20.09 -3.30 20.78
CA LEU A 8 19.64 -2.14 21.55
C LEU A 8 18.57 -2.58 22.55
N THR A 9 18.79 -2.29 23.83
CA THR A 9 17.85 -2.65 24.89
C THR A 9 16.89 -1.50 25.19
N GLU A 10 15.78 -1.82 25.86
CA GLU A 10 14.81 -0.82 26.32
C GLU A 10 15.43 0.30 27.16
N LYS A 11 16.45 -0.01 27.96
CA LYS A 11 17.13 1.00 28.81
C LYS A 11 17.92 2.01 28.00
N ASP A 12 18.46 1.58 26.87
CA ASP A 12 19.26 2.42 25.98
C ASP A 12 18.37 3.30 25.10
N LEU A 13 17.14 2.83 24.84
CA LEU A 13 16.19 3.50 23.97
C LEU A 13 15.25 4.48 24.71
N ILE A 14 15.03 4.31 26.01
CA ILE A 14 14.14 5.19 26.78
C ILE A 14 14.90 6.40 27.34
N VAL A 15 14.51 7.59 26.88
CA VAL A 15 14.97 8.88 27.39
C VAL A 15 13.77 9.65 27.95
N ASN A 16 13.84 10.09 29.20
CA ASN A 16 12.76 10.80 29.90
C ASN A 16 11.39 10.07 29.88
N GLY A 17 11.41 8.73 29.93
CA GLY A 17 10.21 7.90 29.94
C GLY A 17 9.55 7.68 28.58
N LYS A 18 10.17 8.16 27.49
CA LYS A 18 9.73 7.96 26.10
C LYS A 18 10.79 7.23 25.29
N TYR A 19 10.38 6.52 24.24
CA TYR A 19 11.31 5.92 23.29
C TYR A 19 11.92 7.01 22.40
N ASP A 20 13.25 7.11 22.36
CA ASP A 20 13.95 8.08 21.53
C ASP A 20 14.00 7.61 20.06
N LEU A 21 13.22 8.27 19.20
CA LEU A 21 13.14 7.90 17.78
C LEU A 21 14.43 8.19 17.02
N SER A 22 15.25 9.16 17.45
CA SER A 22 16.52 9.45 16.79
C SER A 22 17.53 8.31 17.03
N ILE A 23 17.58 7.79 18.27
CA ILE A 23 18.39 6.61 18.58
C ILE A 23 17.89 5.39 17.80
N LEU A 24 16.56 5.17 17.77
CA LEU A 24 15.95 4.05 17.04
C LEU A 24 16.27 4.11 15.54
N GLN A 25 16.04 5.27 14.92
CA GLN A 25 16.25 5.48 13.49
C GLN A 25 17.71 5.28 13.11
N ASN A 26 18.65 5.81 13.91
CA ASN A 26 20.07 5.59 13.70
C ASN A 26 20.45 4.11 13.88
N HIS A 27 19.85 3.39 14.83
CA HIS A 27 20.14 1.96 15.01
C HIS A 27 19.69 1.14 13.79
N PHE A 28 18.45 1.35 13.33
CA PHE A 28 17.88 0.66 12.18
C PHE A 28 18.56 1.04 10.86
N SER A 29 19.03 2.29 10.69
CA SER A 29 19.74 2.68 9.48
C SER A 29 21.08 1.97 9.28
N HIS A 30 21.63 1.37 10.35
CA HIS A 30 22.86 0.58 10.31
C HIS A 30 22.58 -0.94 10.37
N GLY A 31 21.33 -1.36 10.15
CA GLY A 31 20.93 -2.77 10.20
C GLY A 31 20.88 -3.37 11.61
N GLY A 32 20.84 -2.53 12.64
CA GLY A 32 20.68 -2.98 14.01
C GLY A 32 19.28 -3.54 14.26
N VAL A 33 19.16 -4.47 15.20
CA VAL A 33 17.87 -4.99 15.68
C VAL A 33 17.73 -4.78 17.19
N LEU A 34 16.50 -4.73 17.69
CA LEU A 34 16.26 -4.59 19.13
C LEU A 34 16.44 -5.92 19.85
N ASP A 35 16.65 -5.89 21.17
CA ASP A 35 16.50 -7.10 21.98
C ASP A 35 15.05 -7.64 21.87
N PRO A 36 14.83 -8.95 21.64
CA PRO A 36 13.48 -9.49 21.51
C PRO A 36 12.54 -9.19 22.69
N ASN A 37 13.05 -9.15 23.93
CA ASN A 37 12.22 -8.80 25.09
C ASN A 37 11.83 -7.33 25.07
N THR A 38 12.69 -6.46 24.54
CA THR A 38 12.37 -5.03 24.34
C THR A 38 11.18 -4.87 23.37
N VAL A 39 11.17 -5.64 22.28
CA VAL A 39 10.05 -5.66 21.32
C VAL A 39 8.76 -6.15 21.98
N VAL A 40 8.81 -7.28 22.68
CA VAL A 40 7.64 -7.85 23.38
C VAL A 40 7.10 -6.91 24.46
N ASN A 41 7.98 -6.25 25.22
CA ASN A 41 7.58 -5.25 26.22
C ASN A 41 6.87 -4.05 25.58
N LEU A 42 7.42 -3.53 24.47
CA LEU A 42 6.79 -2.44 23.72
C LEU A 42 5.40 -2.85 23.21
N ILE A 43 5.30 -4.03 22.59
CA ILE A 43 4.03 -4.60 22.11
C ILE A 43 3.01 -4.65 23.26
N THR A 44 3.39 -5.21 24.41
CA THR A 44 2.51 -5.34 25.58
C THR A 44 1.98 -3.97 26.05
N LYS A 45 2.85 -2.97 26.09
CA LYS A 45 2.45 -1.59 26.48
C LYS A 45 1.51 -0.96 25.46
N VAL A 46 1.74 -1.17 24.17
CA VAL A 46 0.88 -0.61 23.12
C VAL A 46 -0.46 -1.34 23.02
N ILE A 47 -0.50 -2.66 23.21
CA ILE A 47 -1.75 -3.44 23.34
C ILE A 47 -2.65 -2.82 24.42
N PHE A 48 -2.09 -2.44 25.57
CA PHE A 48 -2.86 -1.79 26.62
C PHE A 48 -3.54 -0.49 26.14
N LEU A 49 -2.85 0.31 25.33
CA LEU A 49 -3.39 1.54 24.74
C LEU A 49 -4.47 1.23 23.69
N LEU A 50 -4.16 0.36 22.72
CA LEU A 50 -5.06 0.00 21.62
C LEU A 50 -6.34 -0.69 22.12
N ASN A 51 -6.25 -1.49 23.19
CA ASN A 51 -7.42 -2.12 23.81
C ASN A 51 -8.45 -1.11 24.35
N ALA A 52 -7.99 0.08 24.76
CA ALA A 52 -8.88 1.15 25.23
C ALA A 52 -9.57 1.91 24.09
N GLU A 53 -9.08 1.78 22.85
CA GLU A 53 -9.62 2.48 21.71
C GLU A 53 -10.88 1.78 21.13
N PRO A 54 -11.88 2.55 20.66
CA PRO A 54 -13.03 1.98 19.97
C PRO A 54 -12.67 1.51 18.55
N ASN A 55 -13.55 0.72 17.92
CA ASN A 55 -13.36 0.34 16.52
C ASN A 55 -13.40 1.55 15.57
N LEU A 56 -14.22 2.55 15.89
CA LEU A 56 -14.36 3.81 15.15
C LEU A 56 -13.88 4.95 16.05
N ILE A 57 -12.69 5.46 15.79
CA ILE A 57 -12.07 6.56 16.54
C ILE A 57 -12.59 7.89 16.01
N GLN A 58 -12.98 8.79 16.90
CA GLN A 58 -13.42 10.14 16.53
C GLN A 58 -12.28 11.14 16.75
N ILE A 59 -12.00 11.97 15.73
CA ILE A 59 -10.93 12.98 15.76
C ILE A 59 -11.49 14.33 15.30
N GLU A 60 -11.20 15.39 16.03
CA GLU A 60 -11.60 16.78 15.70
C GLU A 60 -10.41 17.68 15.34
N SER A 61 -9.19 17.19 15.56
CA SER A 61 -7.96 17.91 15.25
C SER A 61 -7.55 17.74 13.78
N GLU A 62 -6.84 18.73 13.24
CA GLU A 62 -6.19 18.61 11.93
C GLU A 62 -5.34 17.34 11.90
N SER A 63 -5.32 16.66 10.75
CA SER A 63 -4.76 15.31 10.66
C SER A 63 -3.88 15.14 9.44
N LEU A 64 -2.76 14.44 9.63
CA LEU A 64 -1.87 13.99 8.57
C LEU A 64 -2.07 12.49 8.39
N ILE A 65 -2.56 12.11 7.21
CA ILE A 65 -3.02 10.77 6.88
C ILE A 65 -1.97 10.08 6.00
N PHE A 66 -1.59 8.88 6.43
CA PHE A 66 -0.64 7.99 5.77
C PHE A 66 -1.39 6.74 5.31
N GLY A 67 -1.18 6.33 4.06
CA GLY A 67 -1.65 5.07 3.52
C GLY A 67 -0.66 3.94 3.79
N ASP A 68 -0.64 2.96 2.88
CA ASP A 68 0.20 1.77 2.97
C ASP A 68 1.68 2.12 3.01
N ILE A 69 2.44 1.37 3.81
CA ILE A 69 3.89 1.52 3.97
C ILE A 69 4.64 0.28 3.48
N HIS A 70 4.10 -0.93 3.73
CA HIS A 70 4.64 -2.21 3.27
C HIS A 70 6.15 -2.38 3.54
N GLY A 71 6.58 -2.16 4.78
CA GLY A 71 7.98 -2.34 5.16
C GLY A 71 8.99 -1.47 4.40
N ASN A 72 8.55 -0.39 3.75
CA ASN A 72 9.39 0.57 3.03
C ASN A 72 10.00 1.61 3.99
N TYR A 73 10.75 1.11 4.97
CA TYR A 73 11.16 1.86 6.16
C TYR A 73 11.91 3.16 5.87
N PHE A 74 12.89 3.15 4.97
CA PHE A 74 13.72 4.35 4.71
C PHE A 74 12.92 5.49 4.08
N ASN A 75 12.07 5.16 3.11
CA ASN A 75 11.13 6.13 2.55
C ASN A 75 10.13 6.59 3.61
N PHE A 76 9.59 5.68 4.42
CA PHE A 76 8.69 6.02 5.52
C PHE A 76 9.33 7.02 6.50
N ILE A 77 10.57 6.81 6.94
CA ILE A 77 11.26 7.76 7.83
C ILE A 77 11.45 9.12 7.17
N ASN A 78 11.80 9.15 5.88
CA ASN A 78 11.91 10.41 5.13
C ASN A 78 10.58 11.17 5.07
N ILE A 79 9.46 10.47 4.83
CA ILE A 79 8.12 11.07 4.82
C ILE A 79 7.73 11.54 6.23
N LEU A 80 7.96 10.71 7.24
CA LEU A 80 7.60 10.95 8.64
C LEU A 80 8.31 12.18 9.23
N ASN A 81 9.59 12.36 8.89
CA ASN A 81 10.45 13.41 9.43
C ASN A 81 10.44 14.70 8.57
N ASP A 82 9.50 14.81 7.62
CA ASP A 82 9.42 15.97 6.76
C ASP A 82 9.08 17.25 7.55
N PRO A 83 9.99 18.23 7.61
CA PRO A 83 9.81 19.43 8.44
C PRO A 83 8.68 20.34 7.96
N GLN A 84 8.13 20.09 6.77
CA GLN A 84 6.93 20.80 6.30
C GLN A 84 5.74 20.59 7.24
N TRP A 85 5.62 19.40 7.84
CA TRP A 85 4.47 19.04 8.66
C TRP A 85 4.59 19.53 10.11
N GLU A 86 5.80 19.82 10.59
CA GLU A 86 6.03 20.42 11.92
C GLU A 86 5.38 21.81 12.07
N LYS A 87 5.08 22.48 10.95
CA LYS A 87 4.43 23.80 10.94
C LYS A 87 2.96 23.77 11.36
N TYR A 88 2.33 22.60 11.31
CA TYR A 88 0.90 22.43 11.59
C TYR A 88 0.74 21.42 12.73
N PRO A 89 0.21 21.79 13.90
CA PRO A 89 -0.13 20.80 14.92
C PRO A 89 -1.16 19.82 14.37
N HIS A 90 -0.83 18.53 14.30
CA HIS A 90 -1.70 17.53 13.69
C HIS A 90 -1.66 16.19 14.42
N VAL A 91 -2.72 15.41 14.25
CA VAL A 91 -2.77 13.99 14.59
C VAL A 91 -2.24 13.19 13.40
N LYS A 92 -1.38 12.21 13.64
CA LYS A 92 -0.91 11.29 12.58
C LYS A 92 -1.82 10.08 12.55
N ILE A 93 -2.45 9.83 11.41
CA ILE A 93 -3.36 8.70 11.20
C ILE A 93 -2.74 7.79 10.14
N PHE A 94 -2.51 6.54 10.51
CA PHE A 94 -1.99 5.52 9.61
C PHE A 94 -3.12 4.53 9.28
N LEU A 95 -3.38 4.32 7.99
CA LEU A 95 -4.56 3.59 7.54
C LEU A 95 -4.41 2.07 7.54
N GLY A 96 -3.19 1.54 7.63
CA GLY A 96 -2.92 0.09 7.66
C GLY A 96 -1.70 -0.28 6.82
N ASP A 97 -1.49 -1.58 6.65
CA ASP A 97 -0.48 -2.20 5.77
C ASP A 97 0.93 -1.68 6.05
N TYR A 98 1.37 -1.93 7.28
CA TYR A 98 2.69 -1.58 7.78
C TYR A 98 3.75 -2.58 7.35
N VAL A 99 3.34 -3.84 7.18
CA VAL A 99 4.21 -5.00 7.01
C VAL A 99 4.05 -5.63 5.62
N ASP A 100 4.86 -6.66 5.38
CA ASP A 100 4.97 -7.42 4.14
C ASP A 100 5.50 -6.62 2.93
N ARG A 101 5.83 -7.36 1.86
CA ARG A 101 6.33 -6.88 0.56
C ARG A 101 7.72 -6.23 0.61
N GLY A 102 7.91 -5.22 1.46
CA GLY A 102 9.19 -4.56 1.70
C GLY A 102 10.07 -5.27 2.72
N LYS A 103 11.35 -4.85 2.78
CA LYS A 103 12.40 -5.59 3.50
C LYS A 103 12.57 -5.23 4.99
N TRP A 104 11.81 -4.24 5.45
CA TRP A 104 12.00 -3.60 6.76
C TRP A 104 10.67 -3.44 7.50
N SER A 105 9.85 -4.49 7.47
CA SER A 105 8.53 -4.50 8.10
C SER A 105 8.64 -4.39 9.62
N THR A 106 9.60 -5.10 10.22
CA THR A 106 9.82 -5.06 11.68
C THR A 106 10.26 -3.68 12.15
N GLU A 107 11.18 -3.02 11.43
CA GLU A 107 11.62 -1.65 11.74
C GLU A 107 10.47 -0.64 11.59
N THR A 108 9.65 -0.81 10.55
CA THR A 108 8.45 0.01 10.30
C THR A 108 7.46 -0.10 11.45
N ILE A 109 7.00 -1.30 11.77
CA ILE A 109 6.00 -1.49 12.83
C ILE A 109 6.55 -1.09 14.20
N ILE A 110 7.81 -1.42 14.53
CA ILE A 110 8.41 -1.02 15.82
C ILE A 110 8.46 0.50 15.97
N THR A 111 8.79 1.22 14.88
CA THR A 111 8.80 2.69 14.88
C THR A 111 7.40 3.26 15.11
N LEU A 112 6.38 2.71 14.46
CA LEU A 112 4.97 3.10 14.65
C LEU A 112 4.51 2.84 16.09
N LEU A 113 4.92 1.73 16.70
CA LEU A 113 4.60 1.42 18.10
C LEU A 113 5.29 2.38 19.08
N CYS A 114 6.53 2.78 18.81
CA CYS A 114 7.20 3.81 19.60
C CYS A 114 6.48 5.16 19.49
N LEU A 115 6.06 5.55 18.28
CA LEU A 115 5.24 6.75 18.06
C LEU A 115 3.93 6.69 18.86
N LYS A 116 3.19 5.57 18.76
CA LYS A 116 1.93 5.37 19.47
C LYS A 116 2.11 5.45 20.99
N TYR A 117 3.13 4.78 21.52
CA TYR A 117 3.39 4.82 22.96
C TYR A 117 3.79 6.22 23.46
N ASN A 118 4.61 6.94 22.69
CA ASN A 118 5.08 8.27 23.07
C ASN A 118 3.99 9.34 23.02
N ASN A 119 2.99 9.14 22.16
CA ASN A 119 1.97 10.12 21.77
C ASN A 119 0.60 9.47 21.53
N PRO A 120 -0.01 8.83 22.55
CA PRO A 120 -1.21 8.01 22.38
C PRO A 120 -2.41 8.80 21.82
N ASP A 121 -2.52 10.08 22.15
CA ASP A 121 -3.64 10.94 21.73
C ASP A 121 -3.45 11.59 20.35
N SER A 122 -2.24 11.51 19.77
CA SER A 122 -1.91 12.17 18.50
C SER A 122 -1.32 11.23 17.44
N VAL A 123 -1.37 9.92 17.68
CA VAL A 123 -0.98 8.87 16.73
C VAL A 123 -2.07 7.80 16.74
N VAL A 124 -2.67 7.55 15.59
CA VAL A 124 -3.70 6.52 15.38
C VAL A 124 -3.19 5.51 14.37
N LEU A 125 -3.26 4.23 14.72
CA LEU A 125 -2.86 3.11 13.88
C LEU A 125 -4.11 2.29 13.58
N LEU A 126 -4.57 2.27 12.34
CA LEU A 126 -5.66 1.40 11.90
C LEU A 126 -5.13 0.02 11.49
N ARG A 127 -6.02 -0.95 11.35
CA ARG A 127 -5.69 -2.27 10.83
C ARG A 127 -5.81 -2.25 9.31
N GLY A 128 -4.77 -2.70 8.61
CA GLY A 128 -4.84 -3.07 7.20
C GLY A 128 -5.10 -4.56 7.01
N ASN A 129 -5.21 -5.00 5.76
CA ASN A 129 -5.41 -6.42 5.47
C ASN A 129 -4.14 -7.24 5.72
N HIS A 130 -2.95 -6.63 5.61
CA HIS A 130 -1.67 -7.29 5.91
C HIS A 130 -1.41 -7.46 7.40
N GLU A 131 -2.13 -6.77 8.28
CA GLU A 131 -2.10 -7.03 9.73
C GLU A 131 -2.95 -8.25 10.11
N SER A 132 -2.69 -9.38 9.45
CA SER A 132 -3.35 -10.68 9.62
C SER A 132 -2.35 -11.82 9.48
N SER A 133 -2.56 -12.90 10.23
CA SER A 133 -1.69 -14.07 10.19
C SER A 133 -1.62 -14.73 8.81
N SER A 134 -2.72 -14.74 8.07
CA SER A 134 -2.78 -15.31 6.72
C SER A 134 -1.88 -14.55 5.74
N MET A 135 -1.95 -13.22 5.74
CA MET A 135 -1.14 -12.40 4.84
C MET A 135 0.34 -12.45 5.22
N THR A 136 0.65 -12.29 6.51
CA THR A 136 2.05 -12.24 6.96
C THR A 136 2.81 -13.55 6.79
N HIS A 137 2.09 -14.68 6.76
CA HIS A 137 2.67 -15.98 6.45
C HIS A 137 3.08 -16.07 4.98
N VAL A 138 2.24 -15.57 4.08
CA VAL A 138 2.43 -15.66 2.62
C VAL A 138 3.43 -14.61 2.11
N PHE A 139 3.36 -13.37 2.62
CA PHE A 139 4.06 -12.22 2.02
C PHE A 139 5.35 -11.79 2.73
N GLY A 140 5.80 -12.57 3.72
CA GLY A 140 7.19 -12.56 4.18
C GLY A 140 7.44 -11.98 5.57
N PHE A 141 6.45 -11.35 6.23
CA PHE A 141 6.67 -10.81 7.57
C PHE A 141 6.96 -11.88 8.64
N GLU A 142 6.35 -13.08 8.56
CA GLU A 142 6.73 -14.20 9.44
C GLU A 142 8.22 -14.55 9.27
N THR A 143 8.65 -14.72 8.02
CA THR A 143 10.04 -15.04 7.67
C THR A 143 11.00 -13.96 8.17
N GLU A 144 10.65 -12.68 8.00
CA GLU A 144 11.44 -11.56 8.53
C GLU A 144 11.58 -11.63 10.05
N CYS A 145 10.48 -11.86 10.78
CA CYS A 145 10.50 -11.97 12.23
C CYS A 145 11.34 -13.15 12.72
N LEU A 146 11.26 -14.31 12.06
CA LEU A 146 12.04 -15.49 12.40
C LEU A 146 13.54 -15.28 12.18
N TRP A 147 13.92 -14.48 11.18
CA TRP A 147 15.31 -14.20 10.86
C TRP A 147 15.91 -13.11 11.76
N LYS A 148 15.22 -11.98 11.93
CA LYS A 148 15.70 -10.84 12.75
C LYS A 148 15.54 -11.10 14.25
N TYR A 149 14.53 -11.88 14.63
CA TYR A 149 14.15 -12.12 16.02
C TYR A 149 13.92 -13.61 16.29
N ASN A 150 12.67 -14.02 16.49
CA ASN A 150 12.25 -15.38 16.76
C ASN A 150 10.72 -15.51 16.63
N ARG A 151 10.22 -16.76 16.73
CA ARG A 151 8.79 -17.07 16.61
C ARG A 151 7.91 -16.41 17.68
N ASN A 152 8.44 -16.16 18.87
CA ASN A 152 7.69 -15.50 19.93
C ASN A 152 7.37 -14.05 19.54
N VAL A 153 8.35 -13.31 19.01
CA VAL A 153 8.14 -11.93 18.54
C VAL A 153 7.08 -11.88 17.43
N TYR A 154 7.13 -12.80 16.46
CA TYR A 154 6.08 -12.90 15.44
C TYR A 154 4.70 -13.12 16.05
N THR A 155 4.59 -14.07 16.98
CA THR A 155 3.32 -14.39 17.66
C THR A 155 2.76 -13.18 18.40
N GLU A 156 3.62 -12.39 19.05
CA GLU A 156 3.21 -11.16 19.73
C GLU A 156 2.79 -10.05 18.76
N PHE A 157 3.38 -9.96 17.56
CA PHE A 157 2.89 -9.05 16.53
C PHE A 157 1.51 -9.46 16.00
N ILE A 158 1.27 -10.75 15.77
CA ILE A 158 -0.07 -11.25 15.39
C ILE A 158 -1.09 -10.94 16.50
N ASN A 159 -0.71 -11.14 17.76
CA ASN A 159 -1.54 -10.78 18.90
C ASN A 159 -1.86 -9.27 18.92
N LEU A 160 -0.85 -8.41 18.73
CA LEU A 160 -1.00 -6.95 18.65
C LEU A 160 -1.98 -6.53 17.55
N PHE A 161 -1.89 -7.12 16.37
CA PHE A 161 -2.73 -6.76 15.21
C PHE A 161 -4.23 -6.91 15.50
N ASN A 162 -4.61 -7.84 16.38
CA ASN A 162 -5.99 -8.01 16.81
C ASN A 162 -6.54 -6.82 17.62
N TYR A 163 -5.69 -5.95 18.16
CA TYR A 163 -6.11 -4.78 18.94
C TYR A 163 -6.25 -3.51 18.10
N LEU A 164 -5.73 -3.49 16.87
CA LEU A 164 -5.76 -2.32 15.98
C LEU A 164 -7.21 -1.90 15.65
N PRO A 165 -7.59 -0.64 15.90
CA PRO A 165 -8.85 -0.05 15.46
C PRO A 165 -9.08 -0.20 13.95
N LEU A 166 -10.34 -0.06 13.52
CA LEU A 166 -10.72 -0.34 12.11
C LEU A 166 -10.90 0.93 11.29
N CYS A 167 -11.45 1.98 11.91
CA CYS A 167 -11.82 3.20 11.18
C CYS A 167 -11.62 4.46 12.03
N VAL A 168 -11.53 5.59 11.35
CA VAL A 168 -11.60 6.93 11.95
C VAL A 168 -12.78 7.70 11.36
N LEU A 169 -13.47 8.46 12.20
CA LEU A 169 -14.35 9.55 11.79
C LEU A 169 -13.64 10.87 12.10
N LEU A 170 -13.22 11.58 11.06
CA LEU A 170 -12.50 12.84 11.17
C LEU A 170 -13.48 14.01 10.94
N LEU A 171 -13.73 14.79 11.98
CA LEU A 171 -14.65 15.94 11.93
C LEU A 171 -13.83 17.20 11.74
N GLN A 172 -14.04 17.89 10.62
CA GLN A 172 -13.42 19.18 10.34
C GLN A 172 -14.48 20.22 9.91
N PRO A 173 -14.18 21.53 10.02
CA PRO A 173 -15.08 22.58 9.53
C PRO A 173 -15.47 22.43 8.05
N ILE A 174 -14.58 21.87 7.22
CA ILE A 174 -14.82 21.61 5.80
C ILE A 174 -15.74 20.40 5.54
N GLY A 175 -16.00 19.57 6.56
CA GLY A 175 -16.81 18.37 6.45
C GLY A 175 -16.31 17.23 7.33
N THR A 176 -17.11 16.17 7.40
CA THR A 176 -16.77 14.94 8.10
C THR A 176 -16.19 13.93 7.11
N PHE A 177 -15.09 13.26 7.45
CA PHE A 177 -14.45 12.27 6.59
C PHE A 177 -14.45 10.90 7.27
N PHE A 178 -14.75 9.86 6.50
CA PHE A 178 -14.65 8.48 6.95
C PHE A 178 -13.34 7.88 6.46
N LEU A 179 -12.52 7.40 7.40
CA LEU A 179 -11.20 6.87 7.13
C LEU A 179 -11.19 5.37 7.45
N CYS A 180 -10.71 4.56 6.52
CA CYS A 180 -10.56 3.11 6.64
C CYS A 180 -9.39 2.62 5.77
N HIS A 181 -9.04 1.34 5.87
CA HIS A 181 -8.03 0.75 4.97
C HIS A 181 -8.63 0.38 3.61
N GLY A 182 -9.59 -0.53 3.65
CA GLY A 182 -10.41 -1.02 2.54
C GLY A 182 -11.39 0.06 2.07
N GLY A 183 -12.66 -0.14 2.38
CA GLY A 183 -13.70 0.80 2.00
C GLY A 183 -15.00 0.51 2.70
N ILE A 184 -16.09 0.48 1.94
CA ILE A 184 -17.44 0.24 2.44
C ILE A 184 -17.92 -1.16 2.09
N SER A 185 -19.01 -1.58 2.74
CA SER A 185 -19.56 -2.93 2.66
C SER A 185 -21.05 -2.89 2.35
N PRO A 186 -21.61 -3.90 1.66
CA PRO A 186 -23.06 -4.09 1.57
C PRO A 186 -23.72 -4.18 2.95
N SER A 187 -22.97 -4.63 3.96
CA SER A 187 -23.41 -4.72 5.34
C SER A 187 -23.19 -3.43 6.15
N LEU A 188 -22.64 -2.37 5.56
CA LEU A 188 -22.38 -1.09 6.22
C LEU A 188 -23.34 0.00 5.73
N ARG A 189 -24.44 0.18 6.45
CA ARG A 189 -25.38 1.29 6.21
C ARG A 189 -25.15 2.46 7.16
N TYR A 190 -24.87 2.15 8.43
CA TYR A 190 -24.66 3.16 9.47
C TYR A 190 -23.36 2.91 10.24
N LEU A 191 -22.65 3.98 10.61
CA LEU A 191 -21.40 3.93 11.39
C LEU A 191 -21.52 3.10 12.69
N SER A 192 -22.71 3.06 13.29
CA SER A 192 -22.98 2.27 14.50
C SER A 192 -22.73 0.76 14.36
N GLN A 193 -22.71 0.24 13.12
CA GLN A 193 -22.44 -1.17 12.85
C GLN A 193 -20.96 -1.51 13.07
N ILE A 194 -20.05 -0.58 12.78
CA ILE A 194 -18.61 -0.73 13.00
C ILE A 194 -18.31 -0.92 14.50
N LEU A 195 -19.03 -0.20 15.37
CA LEU A 195 -18.89 -0.29 16.82
C LEU A 195 -19.26 -1.68 17.39
N ARG A 196 -20.00 -2.51 16.64
CA ARG A 196 -20.45 -3.84 17.08
C ARG A 196 -19.50 -4.97 16.68
N ILE A 197 -18.50 -4.69 15.85
CA ILE A 197 -17.53 -5.68 15.39
C ILE A 197 -16.68 -6.13 16.57
N ASN A 198 -16.54 -7.44 16.79
CA ASN A 198 -15.48 -7.94 17.66
C ASN A 198 -14.18 -8.01 16.85
N ARG A 199 -13.34 -6.98 16.98
CA ARG A 199 -12.08 -6.86 16.24
C ARG A 199 -10.92 -7.69 16.80
N PHE A 200 -11.04 -8.16 18.05
CA PHE A 200 -9.99 -8.86 18.81
C PHE A 200 -9.81 -10.32 18.37
N LYS A 201 -9.66 -10.52 17.06
CA LYS A 201 -9.49 -11.81 16.40
C LYS A 201 -8.88 -11.58 15.02
N GLU A 202 -8.48 -12.68 14.40
CA GLU A 202 -8.15 -12.69 12.99
C GLU A 202 -9.35 -12.19 12.14
N PRO A 203 -9.12 -11.38 11.10
CA PRO A 203 -10.19 -10.98 10.19
C PRO A 203 -10.84 -12.23 9.57
N PRO A 204 -12.18 -12.31 9.54
CA PRO A 204 -12.87 -13.40 8.84
C PRO A 204 -12.63 -13.32 7.33
N GLU A 205 -12.90 -14.41 6.61
CA GLU A 205 -12.84 -14.46 5.15
C GLU A 205 -13.95 -13.61 4.49
N ASP A 206 -15.07 -13.37 5.19
CA ASP A 206 -16.23 -12.65 4.68
C ASP A 206 -16.87 -11.68 5.70
N GLY A 207 -17.76 -10.84 5.18
CA GLY A 207 -18.60 -9.92 5.94
C GLY A 207 -17.91 -8.62 6.34
N LEU A 208 -18.64 -7.76 7.06
CA LEU A 208 -18.27 -6.36 7.31
C LEU A 208 -16.82 -6.14 7.79
N PHE A 209 -16.29 -7.03 8.64
CA PHE A 209 -14.91 -6.88 9.10
C PHE A 209 -13.90 -7.18 7.98
N CYS A 210 -14.13 -8.20 7.16
CA CYS A 210 -13.33 -8.44 5.96
C CYS A 210 -13.44 -7.24 5.01
N ASP A 211 -14.66 -6.80 4.72
CA ASP A 211 -14.93 -5.78 3.71
C ASP A 211 -14.25 -4.42 4.03
N LEU A 212 -14.27 -4.00 5.31
CA LEU A 212 -13.58 -2.78 5.77
C LEU A 212 -12.07 -2.78 5.50
N LEU A 213 -11.47 -3.96 5.33
CA LEU A 213 -10.04 -4.14 5.05
C LEU A 213 -9.76 -4.43 3.56
N TRP A 214 -10.72 -4.99 2.82
CA TRP A 214 -10.47 -5.59 1.50
C TRP A 214 -11.29 -5.00 0.34
N SER A 215 -12.36 -4.24 0.61
CA SER A 215 -13.17 -3.69 -0.49
C SER A 215 -12.44 -2.60 -1.25
N ASP A 216 -12.65 -2.52 -2.56
CA ASP A 216 -12.05 -1.53 -3.44
C ASP A 216 -13.11 -0.67 -4.14
N PRO A 217 -12.81 0.59 -4.48
CA PRO A 217 -13.66 1.37 -5.37
C PRO A 217 -13.76 0.71 -6.75
N LEU A 218 -14.95 0.66 -7.34
CA LEU A 218 -15.10 0.25 -8.73
C LEU A 218 -14.45 1.29 -9.64
N GLN A 219 -13.43 0.91 -10.41
CA GLN A 219 -12.80 1.80 -11.40
C GLN A 219 -13.63 1.81 -12.70
N TYR A 220 -13.63 2.94 -13.42
CA TYR A 220 -14.52 3.12 -14.58
C TYR A 220 -14.16 2.19 -15.74
N ASP A 221 -12.87 1.91 -15.95
CA ASP A 221 -12.38 0.93 -16.93
C ASP A 221 -12.86 -0.49 -16.61
N VAL A 222 -12.77 -0.90 -15.34
CA VAL A 222 -13.29 -2.20 -14.87
C VAL A 222 -14.81 -2.28 -15.06
N TYR A 223 -15.53 -1.18 -14.81
CA TYR A 223 -16.96 -1.09 -15.08
C TYR A 223 -17.27 -1.24 -16.58
N GLU A 224 -16.59 -0.49 -17.46
CA GLU A 224 -16.84 -0.54 -18.90
C GLU A 224 -16.61 -1.96 -19.45
N ASP A 225 -15.49 -2.59 -19.08
CA ASP A 225 -15.17 -3.96 -19.50
C ASP A 225 -16.24 -4.97 -19.07
N ARG A 226 -16.76 -4.84 -17.84
CA ARG A 226 -17.80 -5.74 -17.32
C ARG A 226 -19.18 -5.46 -17.91
N TYR A 227 -19.51 -4.20 -18.14
CA TYR A 227 -20.74 -3.78 -18.79
C TYR A 227 -20.79 -4.29 -20.24
N GLU A 228 -19.69 -4.18 -20.98
CA GLU A 228 -19.59 -4.73 -22.35
C GLU A 228 -19.72 -6.25 -22.40
N GLN A 229 -19.25 -6.95 -21.36
CA GLN A 229 -19.40 -8.41 -21.21
C GLN A 229 -20.80 -8.83 -20.75
N GLY A 230 -21.68 -7.89 -20.38
CA GLY A 230 -23.00 -8.18 -19.80
C GLY A 230 -22.92 -8.82 -18.41
N LEU A 231 -21.86 -8.52 -17.66
CA LEU A 231 -21.68 -8.94 -16.26
C LEU A 231 -22.28 -7.94 -15.28
N ILE A 232 -22.50 -6.70 -15.72
CA ILE A 232 -23.21 -5.62 -15.02
C ILE A 232 -24.29 -5.13 -15.97
N ASP A 233 -25.53 -5.09 -15.49
CA ASP A 233 -26.67 -4.54 -16.26
C ASP A 233 -26.99 -3.10 -15.83
N GLU A 234 -26.57 -2.72 -14.63
CA GLU A 234 -26.78 -1.40 -14.06
C GLU A 234 -25.88 -0.33 -14.70
N ASP A 235 -26.42 0.89 -14.86
CA ASP A 235 -25.62 2.04 -15.24
C ASP A 235 -24.59 2.38 -14.13
N TRP A 236 -23.48 3.03 -14.50
CA TRP A 236 -22.41 3.45 -13.57
C TRP A 236 -22.92 4.11 -12.29
N TYR A 237 -23.86 5.06 -12.44
CA TYR A 237 -24.44 5.82 -11.33
C TYR A 237 -25.42 5.02 -10.47
N GLU A 238 -25.93 3.89 -10.97
CA GLU A 238 -26.86 3.00 -10.25
C GLU A 238 -26.14 1.79 -9.63
N THR A 239 -24.87 1.59 -9.98
CA THR A 239 -24.06 0.45 -9.52
C THR A 239 -23.77 0.56 -8.02
N THR A 240 -24.09 -0.50 -7.27
CA THR A 240 -23.90 -0.57 -5.82
C THR A 240 -22.66 -1.37 -5.42
N PHE A 241 -22.75 -2.70 -5.37
CA PHE A 241 -21.64 -3.57 -5.02
C PHE A 241 -21.53 -4.73 -6.00
N ILE A 242 -20.30 -5.10 -6.34
CA ILE A 242 -20.00 -6.23 -7.23
C ILE A 242 -18.85 -7.03 -6.62
N ASP A 243 -18.80 -8.34 -6.86
CA ASP A 243 -17.71 -9.18 -6.35
C ASP A 243 -16.34 -8.68 -6.84
N ASN A 244 -15.39 -8.64 -5.91
CA ASN A 244 -14.00 -8.24 -6.15
C ASN A 244 -13.14 -9.47 -6.50
N ASP A 245 -13.09 -9.77 -7.79
CA ASP A 245 -12.27 -10.82 -8.38
C ASP A 245 -10.77 -10.54 -8.28
N ALA A 246 -10.34 -9.28 -8.30
CA ALA A 246 -8.95 -8.89 -8.14
C ALA A 246 -8.38 -9.28 -6.76
N ARG A 247 -9.23 -9.26 -5.72
CA ARG A 247 -8.86 -9.71 -4.37
C ARG A 247 -9.28 -11.16 -4.09
N GLY A 248 -10.26 -11.68 -4.81
CA GLY A 248 -10.84 -13.00 -4.57
C GLY A 248 -11.74 -13.08 -3.33
N CYS A 249 -12.03 -11.94 -2.69
CA CYS A 249 -12.92 -11.78 -1.55
C CYS A 249 -13.45 -10.34 -1.52
N SER A 250 -14.43 -10.05 -0.66
CA SER A 250 -15.03 -8.70 -0.55
C SER A 250 -15.63 -8.20 -1.87
N TYR A 251 -15.82 -6.89 -1.99
CA TYR A 251 -16.58 -6.23 -3.06
C TYR A 251 -15.85 -5.04 -3.66
N PHE A 252 -16.10 -4.80 -4.94
CA PHE A 252 -16.03 -3.47 -5.52
C PHE A 252 -17.27 -2.67 -5.11
N TYR A 253 -17.08 -1.44 -4.63
CA TYR A 253 -18.19 -0.51 -4.35
C TYR A 253 -18.29 0.56 -5.45
N GLY A 254 -19.48 0.67 -6.04
CA GLY A 254 -19.83 1.62 -7.10
C GLY A 254 -20.44 2.92 -6.56
N TYR A 255 -20.83 3.78 -7.49
CA TYR A 255 -21.24 5.15 -7.21
C TYR A 255 -22.43 5.24 -6.25
N GLU A 256 -23.48 4.46 -6.49
CA GLU A 256 -24.70 4.50 -5.67
C GLU A 256 -24.42 4.06 -4.23
N ALA A 257 -23.56 3.05 -4.03
CA ALA A 257 -23.16 2.62 -2.68
C ALA A 257 -22.44 3.73 -1.91
N VAL A 258 -21.54 4.46 -2.58
CA VAL A 258 -20.81 5.59 -2.00
C VAL A 258 -21.80 6.70 -1.60
N VAL A 259 -22.65 7.14 -2.53
CA VAL A 259 -23.62 8.23 -2.26
C VAL A 259 -24.56 7.85 -1.12
N GLN A 260 -25.15 6.66 -1.15
CA GLN A 260 -26.06 6.20 -0.09
C GLN A 260 -25.38 6.19 1.29
N PHE A 261 -24.13 5.70 1.36
CA PHE A 261 -23.39 5.65 2.62
C PHE A 261 -23.06 7.05 3.14
N LEU A 262 -22.57 7.94 2.27
CA LEU A 262 -22.20 9.31 2.63
C LEU A 262 -23.41 10.11 3.11
N GLU A 263 -24.53 10.08 2.37
CA GLU A 263 -25.76 10.78 2.74
C GLU A 263 -26.37 10.23 4.04
N SER A 264 -26.42 8.90 4.20
CA SER A 264 -27.02 8.26 5.38
C SER A 264 -26.28 8.58 6.69
N ASN A 265 -25.02 9.00 6.61
CA ASN A 265 -24.15 9.22 7.75
C ASN A 265 -23.63 10.67 7.85
N GLU A 266 -24.08 11.57 6.97
CA GLU A 266 -23.63 12.98 6.91
C GLU A 266 -22.10 13.11 6.75
N ILE A 267 -21.52 12.24 5.92
CA ILE A 267 -20.08 12.19 5.62
C ILE A 267 -19.85 12.88 4.29
N ARG A 268 -18.78 13.67 4.20
CA ARG A 268 -18.35 14.39 3.01
C ARG A 268 -17.64 13.48 2.00
N ALA A 269 -16.69 12.68 2.47
CA ALA A 269 -15.91 11.79 1.61
C ALA A 269 -15.30 10.63 2.40
N ILE A 270 -14.97 9.56 1.69
CA ILE A 270 -14.19 8.42 2.15
C ILE A 270 -12.71 8.68 1.84
N ILE A 271 -11.83 8.44 2.80
CA ILE A 271 -10.37 8.47 2.61
C ILE A 271 -9.84 7.09 2.97
N ARG A 272 -9.22 6.42 2.02
CA ARG A 272 -8.80 5.02 2.14
C ARG A 272 -7.40 4.76 1.59
N ALA A 273 -6.90 3.53 1.68
CA ALA A 273 -5.54 3.12 1.27
C ALA A 273 -5.55 1.89 0.34
N HIS A 274 -4.77 0.81 0.60
CA HIS A 274 -4.83 -0.56 0.01
C HIS A 274 -4.53 -0.73 -1.50
N GLU A 275 -4.79 0.27 -2.34
CA GLU A 275 -4.47 0.26 -3.76
C GLU A 275 -3.23 1.11 -4.02
N CYS A 276 -2.29 0.56 -4.78
CA CYS A 276 -1.12 1.30 -5.23
C CYS A 276 -1.56 2.39 -6.20
N VAL A 277 -1.38 3.65 -5.80
CA VAL A 277 -1.63 4.83 -6.62
C VAL A 277 -0.38 5.72 -6.60
N ASP A 278 -0.34 6.73 -7.47
CA ASP A 278 0.74 7.73 -7.49
C ASP A 278 0.60 8.75 -6.35
N GLY A 279 0.76 8.25 -5.12
CA GLY A 279 0.75 8.96 -3.84
C GLY A 279 -0.64 9.27 -3.28
N VAL A 280 -1.45 10.08 -3.97
CA VAL A 280 -2.85 10.33 -3.58
C VAL A 280 -3.72 10.47 -4.83
N GLN A 281 -4.77 9.66 -4.93
CA GLN A 281 -5.69 9.66 -6.05
C GLN A 281 -7.10 10.05 -5.61
N GLN A 282 -7.78 10.82 -6.46
CA GLN A 282 -9.22 11.04 -6.41
C GLN A 282 -9.86 10.07 -7.40
N HIS A 283 -10.89 9.36 -6.95
CA HIS A 283 -11.65 8.45 -7.83
C HIS A 283 -12.75 9.20 -8.57
N ASP A 284 -13.27 8.59 -9.64
CA ASP A 284 -14.33 9.14 -10.49
C ASP A 284 -15.73 9.18 -9.83
N PHE A 285 -15.77 9.09 -8.51
CA PHE A 285 -16.96 9.34 -7.70
C PHE A 285 -17.01 10.83 -7.36
N GLU A 286 -17.80 11.58 -8.12
CA GLU A 286 -18.00 13.01 -7.89
C GLU A 286 -19.43 13.31 -7.45
N HIS A 287 -19.57 14.24 -6.51
CA HIS A 287 -20.85 14.86 -6.21
C HIS A 287 -21.31 15.76 -7.39
N GLU A 288 -22.58 16.15 -7.43
CA GLU A 288 -23.12 17.07 -8.47
C GLU A 288 -22.36 18.41 -8.59
N ASP A 289 -21.61 18.81 -7.56
CA ASP A 289 -20.82 20.04 -7.55
C ASP A 289 -19.35 19.83 -8.01
N GLY A 290 -19.01 18.61 -8.44
CA GLY A 290 -17.67 18.22 -8.88
C GLY A 290 -16.70 17.93 -7.73
N SER A 291 -17.18 17.80 -6.49
CA SER A 291 -16.32 17.43 -5.37
C SER A 291 -16.11 15.91 -5.30
N PRO A 292 -14.85 15.44 -5.13
CA PRO A 292 -14.57 14.01 -5.05
C PRO A 292 -15.10 13.39 -3.75
N LEU A 293 -15.68 12.21 -3.87
CA LEU A 293 -16.32 11.46 -2.79
C LEU A 293 -15.41 10.40 -2.17
N VAL A 294 -14.39 9.93 -2.90
CA VAL A 294 -13.45 8.90 -2.46
C VAL A 294 -12.01 9.29 -2.82
N PHE A 295 -11.11 9.14 -1.85
CA PHE A 295 -9.67 9.35 -2.02
C PHE A 295 -8.91 8.08 -1.64
N THR A 296 -7.92 7.69 -2.44
CA THR A 296 -6.90 6.70 -2.05
C THR A 296 -5.61 7.43 -1.68
N VAL A 297 -5.02 7.09 -0.54
CA VAL A 297 -3.71 7.55 -0.07
C VAL A 297 -2.77 6.35 -0.05
N PHE A 298 -1.59 6.48 -0.66
CA PHE A 298 -0.59 5.42 -0.70
C PHE A 298 0.79 5.99 -0.37
N SER A 299 1.41 5.53 0.71
CA SER A 299 2.60 6.17 1.30
C SER A 299 3.90 5.41 1.02
N SER A 300 3.90 4.44 0.09
CA SER A 300 5.07 3.64 -0.28
C SER A 300 5.57 3.99 -1.69
N PRO A 301 6.52 4.92 -1.84
CA PRO A 301 7.09 5.23 -3.15
C PRO A 301 7.94 4.06 -3.69
N GLY A 302 7.90 3.86 -5.00
CA GLY A 302 8.67 2.82 -5.69
C GLY A 302 8.17 1.40 -5.43
N TYR A 303 6.92 1.25 -5.01
CA TYR A 303 6.28 -0.04 -4.74
C TYR A 303 6.00 -0.83 -6.01
N ASP A 304 5.42 -0.18 -7.03
CA ASP A 304 5.08 -0.77 -8.33
C ASP A 304 5.85 -0.06 -9.46
N GLY A 305 7.17 0.01 -9.30
CA GLY A 305 8.06 0.69 -10.24
C GLY A 305 8.31 2.16 -9.88
N GLU A 306 7.73 3.09 -10.65
CA GLU A 306 8.03 4.53 -10.53
C GLU A 306 6.98 5.32 -9.72
N ASN A 307 6.00 4.64 -9.09
CA ASN A 307 4.97 5.33 -8.32
C ASN A 307 5.57 6.18 -7.20
N ARG A 308 5.01 7.37 -6.97
CA ARG A 308 5.34 8.19 -5.81
C ARG A 308 4.54 7.72 -4.60
N GLY A 309 5.07 8.03 -3.43
CA GLY A 309 4.35 7.96 -2.17
C GLY A 309 3.70 9.31 -1.88
N GLY A 310 2.63 9.32 -1.10
CA GLY A 310 1.92 10.53 -0.74
C GLY A 310 1.42 10.50 0.69
N VAL A 311 1.23 11.70 1.24
CA VAL A 311 0.44 11.90 2.47
C VAL A 311 -0.60 12.98 2.22
N LEU A 312 -1.72 12.84 2.92
CA LEU A 312 -2.86 13.73 2.83
C LEU A 312 -3.05 14.46 4.16
N PHE A 313 -2.90 15.78 4.13
CA PHE A 313 -3.21 16.63 5.27
C PHE A 313 -4.62 17.18 5.13
N VAL A 314 -5.45 16.97 6.16
CA VAL A 314 -6.80 17.51 6.26
C VAL A 314 -6.82 18.49 7.44
N GLY A 315 -6.95 19.77 7.12
CA GLY A 315 -7.00 20.85 8.11
C GLY A 315 -8.31 21.62 8.07
N ASN A 316 -8.38 22.68 8.88
CA ASN A 316 -9.60 23.46 9.04
C ASN A 316 -10.02 24.21 7.76
N ASP A 317 -9.06 24.58 6.93
CA ASP A 317 -9.27 25.41 5.73
C ASP A 317 -9.28 24.60 4.43
N GLY A 318 -8.98 23.30 4.47
CA GLY A 318 -8.90 22.47 3.28
C GLY A 318 -7.96 21.27 3.40
N MET A 319 -7.80 20.59 2.26
CA MET A 319 -6.94 19.41 2.11
C MET A 319 -5.66 19.77 1.35
N LYS A 320 -4.52 19.20 1.74
CA LYS A 320 -3.22 19.39 1.09
C LYS A 320 -2.56 18.03 0.85
N VAL A 321 -2.06 17.81 -0.34
CA VAL A 321 -1.30 16.60 -0.71
C VAL A 321 0.18 16.95 -0.83
N LYS A 322 1.04 16.06 -0.34
CA LYS A 322 2.47 16.09 -0.67
C LYS A 322 2.88 14.73 -1.20
N LEU A 323 3.64 14.76 -2.29
CA LEU A 323 4.16 13.58 -2.99
C LEU A 323 5.67 13.46 -2.74
N TYR A 324 6.14 12.23 -2.72
CA TYR A 324 7.51 11.85 -2.40
C TYR A 324 7.99 10.84 -3.43
N ASN A 325 9.16 11.12 -4.00
CA ASN A 325 9.81 10.17 -4.90
C ASN A 325 10.48 9.07 -4.08
N ASN A 326 10.69 7.92 -4.72
CA ASN A 326 11.44 6.82 -4.12
C ASN A 326 12.89 7.27 -3.86
N ILE A 327 13.38 6.94 -2.68
CA ILE A 327 14.77 7.11 -2.27
C ILE A 327 15.36 5.72 -2.13
N GLU A 328 16.40 5.44 -2.91
CA GLU A 328 17.19 4.24 -2.69
C GLU A 328 17.98 4.38 -1.38
N PRO A 329 17.88 3.40 -0.46
CA PRO A 329 18.65 3.46 0.76
C PRO A 329 20.14 3.25 0.47
N GLU A 330 20.98 4.10 1.07
CA GLU A 330 22.44 3.94 1.01
C GLU A 330 22.87 2.59 1.61
N PHE A 331 22.15 2.13 2.63
CA PHE A 331 22.33 0.81 3.23
C PHE A 331 21.45 -0.23 2.52
N LYS A 332 22.06 -0.99 1.62
CA LYS A 332 21.45 -2.22 1.10
C LYS A 332 21.60 -3.30 2.16
N SER A 333 20.53 -3.56 2.93
CA SER A 333 20.49 -4.70 3.85
C SER A 333 21.01 -5.94 3.14
N PRO A 334 21.82 -6.80 3.80
CA PRO A 334 22.05 -8.12 3.27
C PRO A 334 20.68 -8.75 3.01
N ILE A 335 20.49 -9.18 1.78
CA ILE A 335 19.34 -9.93 1.29
C ILE A 335 19.02 -11.02 2.32
N TYR A 336 17.73 -11.32 2.50
CA TYR A 336 17.11 -12.31 3.40
C TYR A 336 17.65 -13.75 3.34
N ILE A 337 18.79 -14.00 2.72
CA ILE A 337 19.36 -15.30 2.53
C ILE A 337 20.76 -15.26 3.12
N ASP A 338 20.96 -16.07 4.16
CA ASP A 338 22.29 -16.48 4.61
C ASP A 338 23.14 -16.78 3.37
N ALA A 339 24.28 -16.13 3.23
CA ALA A 339 25.15 -16.31 2.07
C ALA A 339 25.45 -17.79 1.82
N PHE A 340 25.48 -18.62 2.87
CA PHE A 340 25.56 -20.08 2.73
C PHE A 340 24.28 -20.68 2.14
N LYS A 341 23.09 -20.36 2.65
CA LYS A 341 21.84 -20.85 2.05
C LYS A 341 21.70 -20.47 0.57
N LEU A 342 22.17 -19.28 0.19
CA LEU A 342 22.16 -18.82 -1.20
C LEU A 342 23.18 -19.58 -2.05
N SER A 343 24.42 -19.67 -1.56
CA SER A 343 25.55 -20.19 -2.35
C SER A 343 25.64 -21.72 -2.34
N MET A 344 25.12 -22.41 -1.33
CA MET A 344 25.30 -23.86 -1.17
C MET A 344 24.62 -24.67 -2.28
N PRO A 345 23.35 -24.41 -2.68
CA PRO A 345 22.74 -25.11 -3.80
C PRO A 345 23.54 -24.94 -5.10
N TYR A 346 23.96 -23.71 -5.40
CA TYR A 346 24.80 -23.41 -6.57
C TYR A 346 26.17 -24.09 -6.50
N LEU A 347 26.80 -24.09 -5.33
CA LEU A 347 28.07 -24.77 -5.10
C LEU A 347 27.93 -26.28 -5.31
N PHE A 348 26.86 -26.90 -4.80
CA PHE A 348 26.59 -28.31 -5.00
C PHE A 348 26.36 -28.65 -6.47
N ASP A 349 25.60 -27.84 -7.20
CA ASP A 349 25.40 -28.00 -8.65
C ASP A 349 26.73 -27.97 -9.43
N LYS A 350 27.60 -27.00 -9.13
CA LYS A 350 28.90 -26.89 -9.79
C LYS A 350 29.87 -28.00 -9.41
N LEU A 351 29.85 -28.44 -8.16
CA LEU A 351 30.64 -29.59 -7.72
C LEU A 351 30.17 -30.89 -8.41
N GLN A 352 28.86 -31.09 -8.50
CA GLN A 352 28.29 -32.25 -9.20
C GLN A 352 28.70 -32.24 -10.67
N THR A 353 28.55 -31.11 -11.36
CA THR A 353 28.96 -30.94 -12.75
C THR A 353 30.46 -31.26 -12.94
N ALA A 354 31.31 -30.77 -12.05
CA ALA A 354 32.76 -31.04 -12.11
C ALA A 354 33.07 -32.53 -11.89
N CYS A 355 32.38 -33.19 -10.96
CA CYS A 355 32.52 -34.63 -10.73
C CYS A 355 32.08 -35.44 -11.97
N ASP A 356 30.96 -35.07 -12.60
CA ASP A 356 30.46 -35.76 -13.80
C ASP A 356 31.45 -35.64 -14.97
N GLN A 357 32.03 -34.44 -15.17
CA GLN A 357 33.06 -34.22 -16.19
C GLN A 357 34.34 -35.03 -15.92
N LEU A 358 34.79 -35.11 -14.66
CA LEU A 358 35.93 -35.92 -14.28
C LEU A 358 35.66 -37.42 -14.50
N MET A 359 34.45 -37.88 -14.21
CA MET A 359 34.05 -39.27 -14.48
C MET A 359 34.07 -39.57 -15.98
N ILE A 360 33.54 -38.70 -16.82
CA ILE A 360 33.60 -38.84 -18.28
C ILE A 360 35.05 -38.88 -18.77
N LEU A 361 35.91 -38.00 -18.27
CA LEU A 361 37.33 -37.98 -18.64
C LEU A 361 38.03 -39.28 -18.22
N MET A 362 37.74 -39.79 -17.02
CA MET A 362 38.28 -41.06 -16.54
C MET A 362 37.77 -42.25 -17.37
N PHE A 363 36.48 -42.29 -17.73
CA PHE A 363 35.96 -43.32 -18.62
C PHE A 363 36.64 -43.28 -19.99
N ASN A 364 36.80 -42.09 -20.59
CA ASN A 364 37.51 -41.95 -21.86
C ASN A 364 38.99 -42.37 -21.78
N LEU A 365 39.64 -42.18 -20.62
CA LEU A 365 41.02 -42.62 -20.38
C LEU A 365 41.11 -44.14 -20.10
N LEU A 366 40.05 -44.75 -19.54
CA LEU A 366 39.99 -46.18 -19.25
C LEU A 366 39.53 -47.02 -20.46
N ASP A 367 38.70 -46.44 -21.33
CA ASP A 367 38.30 -47.02 -22.63
C ASP A 367 39.35 -46.75 -23.73
N GLY A 368 40.31 -45.85 -23.48
CA GLY A 368 41.43 -45.52 -24.36
C GLY A 368 42.58 -46.53 -24.36
N ASP A 369 42.28 -47.82 -24.23
CA ASP A 369 43.27 -48.91 -24.31
C ASP A 369 42.65 -50.23 -24.83
N ILE A 370 41.95 -50.20 -25.97
CA ILE A 370 41.78 -51.37 -26.85
C ILE A 370 41.91 -50.95 -28.32
N GLU A 371 43.04 -51.33 -28.92
CA GLU A 371 43.35 -51.40 -30.36
C GLU A 371 43.56 -50.09 -31.14
N GLU A 372 44.81 -49.56 -31.14
CA GLU A 372 45.64 -49.35 -32.35
C GLU A 372 46.88 -48.45 -32.07
N ASP A 373 47.80 -48.86 -31.20
CA ASP A 373 49.19 -48.30 -31.24
C ASP A 373 50.30 -49.34 -30.94
N LEU A 374 49.94 -50.62 -30.75
CA LEU A 374 50.89 -51.71 -30.48
C LEU A 374 51.50 -52.37 -31.74
N LYS A 375 51.79 -51.58 -32.80
CA LYS A 375 52.48 -52.12 -33.99
C LYS A 375 53.74 -51.38 -34.45
N GLU A 376 54.19 -50.31 -33.78
CA GLU A 376 55.41 -49.61 -34.24
C GLU A 376 56.57 -49.53 -33.26
N TYR A 377 56.51 -50.16 -32.09
CA TYR A 377 57.66 -50.21 -31.17
C TYR A 377 58.05 -51.63 -30.74
N SER A 378 58.01 -52.58 -31.69
CA SER A 378 58.93 -53.72 -31.64
C SER A 378 60.20 -53.37 -32.43
N ASN A 379 61.22 -52.89 -31.71
CA ASN A 379 62.66 -52.81 -32.04
C ASN A 379 63.24 -51.40 -31.94
N GLY A 380 63.93 -51.11 -30.84
CA GLY A 380 64.83 -49.96 -30.77
C GLY A 380 65.13 -49.50 -29.35
N SER A 381 66.16 -50.10 -28.76
CA SER A 381 66.75 -49.79 -27.45
C SER A 381 67.18 -48.32 -27.25
N ASN A 382 67.07 -47.88 -25.99
CA ASN A 382 67.99 -46.98 -25.26
C ASN A 382 68.39 -45.64 -25.90
N GLU A 383 67.88 -44.52 -25.38
CA GLU A 383 68.64 -43.59 -24.50
C GLU A 383 67.85 -42.29 -24.24
N SER A 384 68.14 -41.71 -23.08
CA SER A 384 67.75 -40.42 -22.50
C SER A 384 67.72 -39.22 -23.46
N ILE A 385 66.94 -38.18 -23.13
CA ILE A 385 67.45 -36.81 -22.90
C ILE A 385 66.34 -35.90 -22.30
N THR A 386 66.83 -35.02 -21.46
CA THR A 386 66.23 -34.02 -20.57
C THR A 386 65.67 -32.75 -21.25
N HIS A 387 64.62 -32.20 -20.63
CA HIS A 387 64.43 -30.77 -20.28
C HIS A 387 63.88 -29.74 -21.31
N PRO A 388 63.31 -28.60 -20.81
CA PRO A 388 61.99 -28.05 -21.18
C PRO A 388 62.06 -26.69 -21.90
N ILE A 389 60.94 -26.18 -22.44
CA ILE A 389 60.82 -24.84 -23.05
C ILE A 389 59.36 -24.34 -22.86
N VAL A 390 59.06 -23.33 -22.02
CA VAL A 390 59.15 -21.85 -22.17
C VAL A 390 57.97 -21.24 -22.96
N LEU A 391 57.29 -20.28 -22.31
CA LEU A 391 56.29 -19.35 -22.83
C LEU A 391 56.92 -18.35 -23.81
N ASN A 392 56.25 -18.08 -24.94
CA ASN A 392 56.43 -16.86 -25.72
C ASN A 392 55.09 -16.34 -26.28
N LYS A 393 54.98 -15.01 -26.28
CA LYS A 393 53.90 -14.16 -26.83
C LYS A 393 54.18 -13.80 -28.30
N GLU A 394 53.18 -13.13 -28.90
CA GLU A 394 53.05 -12.43 -30.20
C GLU A 394 52.15 -13.22 -31.18
N GLU A 395 50.85 -12.88 -31.23
CA GLU A 395 50.18 -11.82 -32.04
C GLU A 395 50.15 -12.14 -33.54
N ASP A 396 48.97 -12.51 -34.04
CA ASP A 396 48.44 -11.99 -35.31
C ASP A 396 46.91 -12.10 -35.33
N SER A 397 46.33 -11.11 -36.00
CA SER A 397 44.97 -10.56 -35.96
C SER A 397 43.88 -11.36 -36.68
N GLU A 398 42.70 -11.49 -36.06
CA GLU A 398 41.41 -11.48 -36.78
C GLU A 398 40.38 -10.66 -35.99
N GLU A 399 39.80 -9.66 -36.66
CA GLU A 399 38.73 -8.79 -36.16
C GLU A 399 37.45 -9.58 -35.85
N PHE A 400 36.90 -9.40 -34.65
CA PHE A 400 35.51 -9.75 -34.35
C PHE A 400 34.82 -8.55 -33.70
N GLN A 401 33.71 -8.13 -34.30
CA GLN A 401 32.88 -7.00 -33.89
C GLN A 401 32.13 -7.32 -32.58
N GLU A 402 32.14 -6.38 -31.63
CA GLU A 402 31.31 -6.43 -30.42
C GLU A 402 29.82 -6.25 -30.76
N PRO A 403 28.91 -7.03 -30.14
CA PRO A 403 27.56 -6.57 -29.88
C PRO A 403 27.47 -5.98 -28.47
N GLU A 404 27.08 -4.70 -28.37
CA GLU A 404 26.62 -4.08 -27.12
C GLU A 404 25.39 -4.82 -26.59
N GLN A 405 25.54 -5.58 -25.51
CA GLN A 405 24.44 -5.98 -24.63
C GLN A 405 24.86 -5.77 -23.19
N GLY A 406 24.01 -5.02 -22.47
CA GLY A 406 24.23 -4.62 -21.08
C GLY A 406 24.48 -5.82 -20.18
N VAL A 407 25.45 -5.68 -19.28
CA VAL A 407 25.73 -6.63 -18.21
C VAL A 407 24.51 -6.65 -17.28
N VAL A 408 23.67 -7.67 -17.41
CA VAL A 408 22.66 -8.02 -16.41
C VAL A 408 23.40 -8.74 -15.28
N ASP A 409 23.22 -8.28 -14.04
CA ASP A 409 23.79 -8.90 -12.85
C ASP A 409 23.23 -10.33 -12.72
N PRO A 410 24.09 -11.37 -12.59
CA PRO A 410 23.65 -12.74 -12.34
C PRO A 410 22.72 -12.89 -11.13
N LEU A 411 22.79 -11.97 -10.15
CA LEU A 411 21.83 -11.93 -9.05
C LEU A 411 20.42 -11.54 -9.51
N ASP A 412 20.28 -10.56 -10.41
CA ASP A 412 18.96 -10.09 -10.89
C ASP A 412 18.25 -11.16 -11.71
N GLN A 413 19.00 -11.99 -12.43
CA GLN A 413 18.45 -13.15 -13.14
C GLN A 413 17.95 -14.21 -12.16
N LEU A 414 18.72 -14.53 -11.11
CA LEU A 414 18.32 -15.49 -10.08
C LEU A 414 17.07 -15.03 -9.32
N TYR A 415 16.89 -13.72 -9.13
CA TYR A 415 15.67 -13.17 -8.52
C TYR A 415 14.43 -13.29 -9.40
N LYS A 416 14.57 -13.06 -10.71
CA LYS A 416 13.48 -13.30 -11.65
C LYS A 416 13.09 -14.77 -11.64
N ASP A 417 14.07 -15.66 -11.67
CA ASP A 417 13.83 -17.10 -11.70
C ASP A 417 13.15 -17.60 -10.41
N ILE A 418 13.56 -17.11 -9.23
CA ILE A 418 12.91 -17.46 -7.93
C ILE A 418 11.49 -16.91 -7.85
N ASN A 419 11.28 -15.65 -8.28
CA ASN A 419 9.96 -15.02 -8.22
C ASN A 419 9.00 -15.67 -9.23
N GLU A 420 9.48 -16.02 -10.42
CA GLU A 420 8.70 -16.74 -11.44
C GLU A 420 8.35 -18.16 -10.98
N GLU A 421 9.25 -18.90 -10.29
CA GLU A 421 8.93 -20.21 -9.71
C GLU A 421 7.88 -20.14 -8.59
N SER A 422 7.91 -19.08 -7.76
CA SER A 422 6.85 -18.84 -6.76
C SER A 422 5.50 -18.44 -7.37
N GLN A 423 5.48 -17.81 -8.55
CA GLN A 423 4.24 -17.52 -9.28
C GLN A 423 3.72 -18.77 -10.04
N LEU A 424 4.61 -19.55 -10.65
CA LEU A 424 4.24 -20.79 -11.36
C LEU A 424 3.70 -21.88 -10.42
N SER A 425 4.28 -22.02 -9.22
CA SER A 425 3.80 -22.95 -8.19
C SER A 425 2.39 -22.60 -7.67
N SER A 426 2.00 -21.33 -7.67
CA SER A 426 0.64 -20.90 -7.31
C SER A 426 -0.41 -21.20 -8.40
N SER A 427 0.02 -21.28 -9.67
CA SER A 427 -0.84 -21.64 -10.80
C SER A 427 -0.95 -23.15 -11.04
N GLN A 428 -0.07 -23.96 -10.45
CA GLN A 428 -0.10 -25.43 -10.52
C GLN A 428 -0.64 -26.10 -9.24
N SER A 429 -0.54 -25.47 -8.06
CA SER A 429 -1.15 -26.01 -6.84
C SER A 429 -2.69 -25.99 -6.83
N ASN A 430 -3.32 -25.09 -7.60
CA ASN A 430 -4.79 -25.00 -7.71
C ASN A 430 -5.44 -26.02 -8.68
N LYS A 431 -4.65 -26.91 -9.31
CA LYS A 431 -5.19 -27.99 -10.16
C LYS A 431 -4.91 -29.40 -9.65
N ASP A 432 -3.91 -29.60 -8.80
CA ASP A 432 -3.49 -30.94 -8.37
C ASP A 432 -3.86 -31.29 -6.91
N GLU A 433 -4.46 -30.38 -6.11
CA GLU A 433 -4.97 -30.70 -4.76
C GLU A 433 -6.43 -31.18 -4.71
N ASN A 434 -7.19 -31.13 -5.81
CA ASN A 434 -8.57 -31.64 -5.86
C ASN A 434 -8.70 -33.14 -6.21
N ASP A 435 -7.61 -33.83 -6.57
CA ASP A 435 -7.65 -35.23 -6.99
C ASP A 435 -6.90 -36.22 -6.06
N LEU A 436 -6.33 -35.75 -4.94
CA LEU A 436 -5.59 -36.60 -3.99
C LEU A 436 -6.20 -36.73 -2.57
N TYR A 437 -7.42 -36.24 -2.35
CA TYR A 437 -8.17 -36.43 -1.08
C TYR A 437 -9.43 -37.30 -1.20
N ASN A 438 -9.61 -37.99 -2.33
CA ASN A 438 -10.75 -38.90 -2.56
C ASN A 438 -10.28 -40.32 -2.90
N GLN A 439 -9.44 -40.91 -2.06
CA GLN A 439 -9.32 -42.37 -1.95
C GLN A 439 -8.56 -42.72 -0.66
N GLU A 440 -9.19 -43.58 0.16
CA GLU A 440 -8.68 -44.19 1.39
C GLU A 440 -8.77 -43.35 2.69
N GLU A 441 -9.95 -43.33 3.32
CA GLU A 441 -10.20 -44.14 4.53
C GLU A 441 -11.65 -43.94 5.01
N SER A 442 -12.44 -44.97 4.77
CA SER A 442 -13.70 -45.23 5.43
C SER A 442 -13.47 -46.07 6.69
N GLU A 443 -14.21 -45.72 7.75
CA GLU A 443 -14.57 -46.51 8.93
C GLU A 443 -13.74 -46.32 10.21
N SER A 444 -14.47 -45.98 11.29
CA SER A 444 -14.14 -46.10 12.73
C SER A 444 -13.42 -44.94 13.44
N SER A 445 -14.13 -43.84 13.75
CA SER A 445 -13.73 -42.95 14.87
C SER A 445 -14.85 -42.19 15.61
N ASP A 446 -16.13 -42.37 15.25
CA ASP A 446 -17.24 -41.62 15.87
C ASP A 446 -17.72 -42.13 17.24
N ASP A 447 -17.32 -43.34 17.66
CA ASP A 447 -17.75 -43.92 18.94
C ASP A 447 -16.79 -43.65 20.12
N GLU A 448 -15.55 -43.24 19.84
CA GLU A 448 -14.54 -42.97 20.87
C GLU A 448 -14.61 -41.53 21.39
N PHE A 449 -14.98 -40.59 20.51
CA PHE A 449 -15.20 -39.17 20.85
C PHE A 449 -16.44 -38.97 21.75
N ARG A 450 -17.51 -39.74 21.53
CA ARG A 450 -18.73 -39.72 22.37
C ARG A 450 -18.54 -40.36 23.75
N LYS A 451 -17.63 -41.34 23.87
CA LYS A 451 -17.25 -41.93 25.16
C LYS A 451 -16.44 -40.96 26.03
N GLN A 452 -15.54 -40.19 25.44
CA GLN A 452 -14.73 -39.20 26.19
C GLN A 452 -15.56 -38.00 26.69
N LEU A 453 -16.58 -37.54 25.94
CA LEU A 453 -17.47 -36.46 26.41
C LEU A 453 -18.34 -36.88 27.62
N SER A 454 -18.72 -38.16 27.73
CA SER A 454 -19.53 -38.67 28.84
C SER A 454 -18.76 -38.80 30.17
N LEU A 455 -17.42 -38.85 30.11
CA LEU A 455 -16.53 -38.99 31.26
C LEU A 455 -16.10 -37.64 31.86
N LEU A 456 -16.24 -36.54 31.11
CA LEU A 456 -15.91 -35.18 31.56
C LEU A 456 -17.07 -34.44 32.26
N GLN A 457 -18.30 -34.97 32.24
CA GLN A 457 -19.44 -34.44 33.00
C GLN A 457 -19.61 -35.05 34.40
N LYS A 458 -18.72 -35.95 34.82
CA LYS A 458 -18.73 -36.56 36.17
C LYS A 458 -17.47 -36.21 36.94
N ARG A 459 -17.26 -34.93 37.28
CA ARG A 459 -16.35 -34.47 38.35
C ARG A 459 -16.53 -32.97 38.62
N GLN A 460 -17.54 -32.62 39.41
CA GLN A 460 -17.50 -31.43 40.27
C GLN A 460 -18.03 -31.81 41.66
N PRO A 461 -17.34 -31.44 42.75
CA PRO A 461 -17.81 -31.70 44.10
C PRO A 461 -18.81 -30.63 44.55
N THR A 462 -19.90 -31.10 45.15
CA THR A 462 -20.96 -30.33 45.80
C THR A 462 -20.48 -29.64 47.08
N VAL A 463 -20.78 -28.35 47.27
CA VAL A 463 -20.86 -27.71 48.58
C VAL A 463 -22.23 -27.05 48.74
N LYS A 464 -22.88 -27.37 49.87
CA LYS A 464 -24.25 -27.01 50.25
C LYS A 464 -24.37 -25.54 50.64
N SER A 465 -25.46 -24.90 50.21
CA SER A 465 -25.93 -23.60 50.68
C SER A 465 -27.02 -23.81 51.74
N THR A 466 -26.82 -23.21 52.92
CA THR A 466 -27.88 -22.93 53.90
C THR A 466 -27.70 -21.50 54.41
N ASN A 467 -28.84 -20.79 54.51
CA ASN A 467 -29.15 -19.59 55.30
C ASN A 467 -29.27 -18.24 54.55
N ASN A 468 -30.53 -17.78 54.50
CA ASN A 468 -30.98 -16.38 54.52
C ASN A 468 -30.80 -15.79 55.95
N PRO A 469 -31.07 -14.50 56.26
CA PRO A 469 -31.41 -13.32 55.43
C PRO A 469 -30.71 -11.99 55.85
N ASN A 470 -30.76 -10.93 55.01
CA ASN A 470 -31.26 -9.57 55.34
C ASN A 470 -30.74 -8.44 54.42
N GLU A 471 -31.71 -7.62 53.98
CA GLU A 471 -31.63 -6.17 53.67
C GLU A 471 -30.69 -5.68 52.54
N LYS A 472 -31.06 -4.79 51.61
CA LYS A 472 -32.08 -3.74 51.57
C LYS A 472 -32.36 -3.34 50.10
N LYS A 473 -33.62 -2.99 49.84
CA LYS A 473 -34.16 -2.43 48.58
C LYS A 473 -33.81 -0.95 48.42
N ASN A 474 -33.75 -0.47 47.17
CA ASN A 474 -34.54 0.63 46.58
C ASN A 474 -33.77 1.24 45.40
N ASN A 475 -34.25 1.10 44.16
CA ASN A 475 -35.32 1.83 43.45
C ASN A 475 -34.85 3.14 42.77
N ILE A 476 -35.06 3.09 41.46
CA ILE A 476 -34.99 4.09 40.39
C ILE A 476 -35.95 5.26 40.64
N ILE A 477 -35.52 6.51 40.38
CA ILE A 477 -36.38 7.60 39.86
C ILE A 477 -35.57 8.54 38.95
N SER A 478 -36.09 8.76 37.75
CA SER A 478 -35.77 9.79 36.74
C SER A 478 -36.21 11.19 37.15
N ILE A 479 -35.50 12.26 36.77
CA ILE A 479 -36.04 13.61 36.51
C ILE A 479 -35.01 14.40 35.66
N ALA A 480 -35.51 15.10 34.63
CA ALA A 480 -34.81 16.16 33.89
C ALA A 480 -35.39 17.55 34.28
N PRO A 481 -34.95 18.67 33.68
CA PRO A 481 -33.87 19.58 34.09
C PRO A 481 -34.42 20.93 34.63
N PRO A 482 -33.55 21.91 34.96
CA PRO A 482 -33.86 23.30 34.59
C PRO A 482 -32.66 24.19 34.14
N LYS A 483 -33.07 25.35 33.61
CA LYS A 483 -32.40 26.40 32.83
C LYS A 483 -31.59 27.46 33.65
N GLU A 484 -30.70 28.14 32.90
CA GLU A 484 -30.33 29.59 32.86
C GLU A 484 -29.89 30.38 34.11
N SER A 485 -28.67 30.96 34.03
CA SER A 485 -28.30 32.37 34.36
C SER A 485 -26.79 32.57 34.04
N ALA A 486 -26.35 33.37 33.05
CA ALA A 486 -26.18 34.84 33.00
C ALA A 486 -24.91 35.40 33.72
N ILE A 487 -24.06 36.13 32.94
CA ILE A 487 -23.15 37.25 33.31
C ILE A 487 -21.75 36.83 33.87
N ASN A 488 -20.57 37.24 33.37
CA ASN A 488 -20.06 38.60 33.11
C ASN A 488 -18.79 38.65 32.20
N LYS A 489 -18.54 39.84 31.64
CA LYS A 489 -17.42 40.25 30.76
C LYS A 489 -16.08 40.47 31.50
N SER A 490 -14.96 40.34 30.78
CA SER A 490 -13.85 41.31 30.81
C SER A 490 -12.97 41.22 29.55
N VAL A 491 -12.75 42.38 28.95
CA VAL A 491 -11.88 42.71 27.83
C VAL A 491 -10.48 43.02 28.37
N ASP A 492 -9.41 42.66 27.66
CA ASP A 492 -8.19 43.48 27.60
C ASP A 492 -7.47 43.33 26.25
N GLN A 493 -7.15 44.48 25.67
CA GLN A 493 -6.36 44.73 24.46
C GLN A 493 -4.92 45.08 24.85
N MET A 494 -3.96 44.78 23.96
CA MET A 494 -2.72 45.53 23.61
C MET A 494 -1.71 44.54 23.00
N SER A 495 -0.82 44.83 22.06
CA SER A 495 -0.59 45.91 21.10
C SER A 495 0.51 45.40 20.14
N ILE A 496 0.48 45.92 18.92
CA ILE A 496 1.32 45.60 17.76
C ILE A 496 2.74 46.16 17.93
N ASN A 497 3.76 45.46 17.41
CA ASN A 497 4.99 46.08 16.91
C ASN A 497 5.42 45.42 15.58
N HIS A 498 5.68 46.27 14.59
CA HIS A 498 6.18 45.98 13.24
C HIS A 498 7.71 45.91 13.21
N LEU A 499 8.29 45.05 12.35
CA LEU A 499 9.43 45.41 11.48
C LEU A 499 9.62 44.41 10.31
N ALA A 500 9.78 45.03 9.14
CA ALA A 500 10.11 44.56 7.78
C ALA A 500 11.46 43.81 7.68
N VAL A 501 11.93 43.10 6.62
CA VAL A 501 11.54 42.67 5.26
C VAL A 501 12.69 41.74 4.78
N ALA A 502 12.43 40.67 4.02
CA ALA A 502 13.20 40.28 2.81
C ALA A 502 12.74 38.92 2.23
N SER A 503 12.60 38.90 0.91
CA SER A 503 11.96 37.93 0.01
C SER A 503 12.85 36.77 -0.48
N LEU A 504 12.25 35.60 -0.81
CA LEU A 504 12.22 34.91 -2.14
C LEU A 504 11.73 33.42 -1.99
N PRO A 505 11.26 32.73 -3.07
CA PRO A 505 9.86 32.30 -3.17
C PRO A 505 9.59 30.81 -2.86
N ASN A 506 8.42 30.58 -2.23
CA ASN A 506 7.74 29.28 -2.12
C ASN A 506 6.56 29.25 -3.11
N SER A 507 6.38 28.15 -3.82
CA SER A 507 5.11 27.82 -4.49
C SER A 507 4.19 27.10 -3.50
N ASN A 508 3.30 27.85 -2.85
CA ASN A 508 2.17 27.31 -2.08
C ASN A 508 0.93 27.34 -2.97
N ILE A 509 0.24 26.21 -3.12
CA ILE A 509 -1.15 26.18 -3.61
C ILE A 509 -2.05 26.06 -2.37
N ILE A 510 -2.80 27.12 -2.10
CA ILE A 510 -3.87 27.17 -1.10
C ILE A 510 -5.18 27.25 -1.92
N LEU A 511 -6.05 26.26 -1.78
CA LEU A 511 -7.40 26.31 -2.36
C LEU A 511 -8.32 27.02 -1.37
N GLY A 512 -8.69 28.27 -1.65
CA GLY A 512 -9.67 28.99 -0.83
C GLY A 512 -9.97 30.42 -1.25
N SER A 513 -11.21 30.62 -1.72
CA SER A 513 -11.96 31.88 -1.81
C SER A 513 -11.59 32.89 -2.92
N SER A 514 -12.67 33.40 -3.50
CA SER A 514 -12.76 34.32 -4.62
C SER A 514 -12.10 35.68 -4.39
N ASN A 515 -11.14 36.05 -5.21
CA ASN A 515 -11.00 37.42 -5.69
C ASN A 515 -10.20 37.50 -6.99
N GLU A 516 -10.77 38.22 -7.95
CA GLU A 516 -10.25 38.43 -9.30
C GLU A 516 -9.01 39.34 -9.31
N LYS A 517 -7.91 38.85 -9.91
CA LYS A 517 -7.02 39.53 -10.88
C LYS A 517 -5.60 38.95 -10.85
N ASN A 518 -5.34 38.00 -11.75
CA ASN A 518 -4.22 38.00 -12.72
C ASN A 518 -4.10 36.60 -13.33
N LYS A 519 -4.40 36.52 -14.63
CA LYS A 519 -4.34 35.31 -15.45
C LYS A 519 -2.91 35.03 -15.91
N LEU A 520 -2.46 33.79 -15.72
CA LEU A 520 -1.72 33.04 -16.73
C LEU A 520 -1.76 31.55 -16.36
N PHE A 521 -2.84 30.88 -16.74
CA PHE A 521 -2.89 29.45 -17.12
C PHE A 521 -4.18 29.21 -17.91
N LEU A 522 -4.13 28.24 -18.83
CA LEU A 522 -5.20 27.90 -19.77
C LEU A 522 -6.50 27.56 -19.02
N SER A 523 -7.55 28.31 -19.35
CA SER A 523 -8.95 27.97 -19.07
C SER A 523 -9.68 28.01 -20.40
N LEU A 524 -10.13 26.85 -20.89
CA LEU A 524 -11.27 26.79 -21.80
C LEU A 524 -12.53 26.77 -20.92
N THR A 525 -13.07 27.95 -20.63
CA THR A 525 -14.48 28.09 -20.30
C THR A 525 -15.02 29.29 -21.05
N THR A 526 -16.25 29.21 -21.54
CA THR A 526 -17.28 30.25 -21.38
C THR A 526 -18.61 29.80 -22.01
N PRO A 527 -19.76 30.37 -21.61
CA PRO A 527 -20.02 31.21 -20.43
C PRO A 527 -21.26 30.82 -19.60
N GLU A 528 -21.21 31.35 -18.39
CA GLU A 528 -22.19 31.41 -17.30
C GLU A 528 -23.65 31.71 -17.68
N LYS A 529 -24.58 31.27 -16.79
CA LYS A 529 -25.55 32.17 -16.15
C LYS A 529 -25.89 31.73 -14.72
N LYS A 530 -25.79 32.67 -13.79
CA LYS A 530 -26.11 32.55 -12.36
C LYS A 530 -27.61 32.74 -12.07
N LYS A 531 -28.08 31.89 -11.14
CA LYS A 531 -29.05 32.10 -10.01
C LYS A 531 -30.51 32.51 -10.27
N GLY A 532 -31.41 31.61 -9.83
CA GLY A 532 -32.35 31.94 -8.73
C GLY A 532 -33.82 31.53 -8.90
N PHE A 533 -34.21 30.48 -8.15
CA PHE A 533 -35.57 30.15 -7.64
C PHE A 533 -36.65 29.71 -8.67
N PHE A 534 -37.67 28.86 -8.40
CA PHE A 534 -38.40 28.47 -7.18
C PHE A 534 -39.18 27.14 -7.44
N ARG A 535 -39.36 26.30 -6.40
CA ARG A 535 -40.64 25.78 -5.86
C ARG A 535 -41.82 25.55 -6.84
N TYR A 536 -42.33 24.32 -6.81
CA TYR A 536 -43.68 23.89 -7.21
C TYR A 536 -44.79 24.96 -7.21
N LYS A 537 -45.47 25.17 -8.36
CA LYS A 537 -46.94 25.02 -8.54
C LYS A 537 -47.46 25.41 -9.97
N PHE A 538 -48.30 24.52 -10.51
CA PHE A 538 -49.42 24.70 -11.48
C PHE A 538 -49.21 25.13 -12.97
N ASN A 539 -49.62 24.19 -13.85
CA ASN A 539 -50.36 24.27 -15.13
C ASN A 539 -49.91 25.10 -16.36
N LYS A 540 -49.82 24.36 -17.50
CA LYS A 540 -50.03 24.75 -18.93
C LYS A 540 -49.12 25.90 -19.46
N ARG A 541 -48.47 25.85 -20.63
CA ARG A 541 -48.70 25.15 -21.92
C ARG A 541 -47.45 25.36 -22.81
N ASN A 542 -47.08 24.35 -23.60
CA ASN A 542 -46.36 24.31 -24.90
C ASN A 542 -45.21 25.29 -25.28
N GLU A 543 -44.29 24.68 -26.05
CA GLU A 543 -43.18 25.22 -26.88
C GLU A 543 -41.82 25.25 -26.15
N SER A 544 -40.76 24.55 -26.55
CA SER A 544 -40.43 23.69 -27.71
C SER A 544 -39.32 22.71 -27.27
N VAL A 545 -39.40 21.45 -27.70
CA VAL A 545 -38.47 20.36 -27.29
C VAL A 545 -37.05 20.64 -27.80
N PRO A 546 -35.99 20.49 -26.97
CA PRO A 546 -34.60 20.61 -27.43
C PRO A 546 -34.21 19.42 -28.33
N LEU A 547 -33.35 19.70 -29.31
CA LEU A 547 -32.91 18.74 -30.32
C LEU A 547 -32.17 17.55 -29.68
N SER A 548 -32.45 16.35 -30.19
CA SER A 548 -31.78 15.13 -29.75
C SER A 548 -30.27 15.16 -30.06
N LEU A 549 -29.48 14.35 -29.33
CA LEU A 549 -28.03 14.21 -29.56
C LEU A 549 -27.67 13.83 -31.01
N SER A 550 -28.54 13.10 -31.70
CA SER A 550 -28.39 12.80 -33.14
C SER A 550 -28.47 14.06 -34.01
N GLN A 551 -29.33 15.01 -33.67
CA GLN A 551 -29.51 16.25 -34.43
C GLN A 551 -28.37 17.26 -34.16
N LEU A 552 -27.81 17.24 -32.95
CA LEU A 552 -26.60 18.01 -32.62
C LEU A 552 -25.37 17.46 -33.35
N ARG A 553 -25.28 16.13 -33.50
CA ARG A 553 -24.23 15.47 -34.29
C ARG A 553 -24.34 15.81 -35.79
N ASP A 554 -25.55 15.91 -36.34
CA ASP A 554 -25.76 16.29 -37.74
C ASP A 554 -25.47 17.77 -38.03
N GLU A 555 -25.77 18.67 -37.08
CA GLU A 555 -25.37 20.09 -37.14
C GLU A 555 -23.85 20.26 -37.06
N TRP A 556 -23.19 19.49 -36.18
CA TRP A 556 -21.72 19.46 -36.05
C TRP A 556 -21.04 18.98 -37.35
N ASN A 557 -21.58 17.92 -37.97
CA ASN A 557 -21.07 17.41 -39.24
C ASN A 557 -21.26 18.40 -40.40
N LYS A 558 -22.34 19.20 -40.40
CA LYS A 558 -22.54 20.28 -41.37
C LYS A 558 -21.55 21.43 -41.18
N LEU A 559 -21.16 21.74 -39.95
CA LEU A 559 -20.15 22.76 -39.64
C LEU A 559 -18.75 22.32 -40.08
N LEU A 560 -18.39 21.06 -39.85
CA LEU A 560 -17.11 20.48 -40.31
C LEU A 560 -17.00 20.46 -41.85
N GLN A 561 -18.10 20.20 -42.56
CA GLN A 561 -18.12 20.28 -44.03
C GLN A 561 -17.99 21.72 -44.54
N LYS A 562 -18.35 22.72 -43.73
CA LYS A 562 -18.22 24.14 -44.07
C LYS A 562 -16.77 24.61 -43.88
N GLU A 563 -16.12 24.21 -42.80
CA GLU A 563 -14.70 24.48 -42.55
C GLU A 563 -13.78 23.78 -43.57
N SER A 564 -14.11 22.57 -44.00
CA SER A 564 -13.39 21.88 -45.09
C SER A 564 -13.48 22.62 -46.43
N LYS A 565 -14.52 23.43 -46.65
CA LYS A 565 -14.68 24.24 -47.87
C LYS A 565 -13.85 25.52 -47.78
N ASP A 566 -13.86 26.18 -46.63
CA ASP A 566 -13.08 27.40 -46.37
C ASP A 566 -11.56 27.13 -46.34
N PHE A 567 -11.14 25.91 -45.96
CA PHE A 567 -9.73 25.51 -46.00
C PHE A 567 -9.20 25.28 -47.43
N ASN A 568 -10.05 24.83 -48.37
CA ASN A 568 -9.66 24.64 -49.77
C ASN A 568 -9.61 25.96 -50.54
N ASP A 569 -10.46 26.94 -50.23
CA ASP A 569 -10.40 28.28 -50.84
C ASP A 569 -9.17 29.10 -50.37
N SER A 570 -8.59 28.75 -49.20
CA SER A 570 -7.40 29.43 -48.66
C SER A 570 -6.07 28.96 -49.31
N LYS A 571 -6.00 27.74 -49.84
CA LYS A 571 -4.79 27.20 -50.50
C LYS A 571 -4.50 27.79 -51.88
N ASP A 572 -5.52 28.25 -52.59
CA ASP A 572 -5.35 28.91 -53.90
C ASP A 572 -4.82 30.35 -53.79
N SER A 573 -4.79 30.93 -52.58
CA SER A 573 -4.31 32.30 -52.33
C SER A 573 -2.84 32.43 -51.94
N ILE A 574 -2.14 31.33 -51.63
CA ILE A 574 -0.77 31.34 -51.07
C ILE A 574 0.32 31.02 -52.13
N ASN A 575 -0.05 30.51 -53.31
CA ASN A 575 0.91 30.16 -54.36
C ASN A 575 1.37 31.31 -55.28
N SER A 576 1.01 32.58 -55.00
CA SER A 576 1.37 33.71 -55.87
C SER A 576 2.40 34.69 -55.31
N SER A 577 3.06 34.43 -54.17
CA SER A 577 4.06 35.37 -53.64
C SER A 577 5.14 34.72 -52.79
N LYS A 578 6.26 34.34 -53.44
CA LYS A 578 7.65 34.65 -53.04
C LYS A 578 8.63 33.76 -53.80
N SER A 579 9.13 34.27 -54.92
CA SER A 579 10.44 33.92 -55.46
C SER A 579 11.37 35.12 -55.27
N SER A 580 12.68 34.83 -55.15
CA SER A 580 13.82 35.74 -54.98
C SER A 580 14.12 36.21 -53.54
N SER A 581 15.06 35.56 -52.87
CA SER A 581 16.49 35.92 -52.95
C SER A 581 17.35 34.90 -52.18
N LEU A 582 18.37 34.39 -52.87
CA LEU A 582 19.39 33.44 -52.43
C LEU A 582 20.16 33.88 -51.16
N GLY A 583 20.68 32.89 -50.42
CA GLY A 583 21.93 33.08 -49.68
C GLY A 583 22.30 32.03 -48.62
N GLY A 584 22.87 30.90 -49.06
CA GLY A 584 24.13 30.42 -48.48
C GLY A 584 24.14 29.40 -47.30
N PHE A 585 24.76 28.25 -47.59
CA PHE A 585 25.69 27.47 -46.75
C PHE A 585 25.17 26.62 -45.58
N LEU A 586 24.95 25.34 -45.94
CA LEU A 586 25.52 24.11 -45.38
C LEU A 586 26.37 24.17 -44.07
N SER A 587 25.94 23.27 -43.18
CA SER A 587 26.73 22.24 -42.47
C SER A 587 27.15 22.49 -41.00
N LYS A 588 27.00 21.36 -40.28
CA LYS A 588 27.75 20.86 -39.12
C LYS A 588 27.20 21.08 -37.70
N GLU A 589 26.93 19.90 -37.12
CA GLU A 589 27.45 19.40 -35.83
C GLU A 589 26.89 19.95 -34.51
N ARG A 590 26.33 18.98 -33.75
CA ARG A 590 26.70 18.57 -32.39
C ARG A 590 26.11 19.29 -31.16
N PHE A 591 25.61 18.42 -30.26
CA PHE A 591 25.45 18.53 -28.79
C PHE A 591 24.58 19.70 -28.29
N PHE A 592 23.53 19.52 -27.50
CA PHE A 592 23.27 18.59 -26.39
C PHE A 592 21.82 18.10 -26.40
#